data_AF-A0A242NUD6-F1
#
_entry.id   AF-A0A242NUD6-F1
#
_cell.length_a   1.000
_cell.length_b   1.000
_cell.length_c   1.000
_cell.angle_alpha   90.00
_cell.angle_beta   90.00
_cell.angle_gamma   90.00
#
_symmetry.space_group_name_H-M   'P 1'
#
loop_
_entity.id
_entity.type
_entity.pdbx_description
1 polymer ?
#
loop_
_entity_poly.entity_id
_entity_poly.type
_entity_poly.pdbx_seq_one_letter_code
_entity_poly.pdbx_strand_id
1 'polypeptide(L)'
;MMLLKGFKFILFSQFQCLTRFIIFFLISVFLMNGLALALDTKTVEVIHGSAPYFTNPDAIGINGSREYNQQNFHYFGVKLQTTINSELNSLNDTIKSINFPQVDPNTTTPNQLLTMLKSDYGFEPIIMPFSPTNPIDSQNVSDDDGDVITKITPPDGGFKIDWFYRAANISYLLLEPDRNRTFCELARLGWNPYIRISGTIALVSEYGMPNYTIYSTPKSDFLIYNAIKPTVCANRPSIVYSFPFENRDYTGDWAHLTWGDNNQYIVDSGFVNKVSAGGFPTTGFDQARFLMFIAGAPFDLSTITSSNSSKGVNVQVNTISDNDVDSHLANTAVQIKLLGEATEANPTFSIKSNGEDIYSFTIKKWFSAPSQDFYPYNQSRSVCQGNYIVPSIEDLTNSDQGLITSGGACQSDNNSDNCLAITTNHYYRQVGNNLLAEWGDVTNEENYYHHTYPGNHFPRGHLYWTSDERDSNNQYAVGSTKGAIEWQLKDNELYFVCVLK
;
A
#
# COMPACT_ATOMS: atom_id res chain seq x y z
N MET A 1 89.33 104.92 -7.85
CA MET A 1 90.01 104.13 -8.90
C MET A 1 89.35 102.75 -8.93
N MET A 2 88.85 102.33 -10.11
CA MET A 2 88.25 101.03 -10.49
C MET A 2 86.90 100.64 -9.82
N LEU A 3 85.73 100.75 -10.49
CA LEU A 3 85.09 99.88 -11.52
C LEU A 3 84.71 98.47 -11.03
N LEU A 4 83.41 98.18 -10.92
CA LEU A 4 82.75 97.09 -11.63
C LEU A 4 81.21 97.20 -11.58
N LYS A 5 80.58 97.01 -12.75
CA LYS A 5 79.14 97.05 -13.03
C LYS A 5 78.60 95.61 -13.20
N GLY A 6 77.35 95.41 -12.79
CA GLY A 6 76.34 94.73 -13.62
C GLY A 6 75.88 93.34 -13.19
N PHE A 7 74.64 93.23 -12.71
CA PHE A 7 73.80 92.03 -12.86
C PHE A 7 72.32 92.46 -12.98
N LYS A 8 71.64 92.05 -14.05
CA LYS A 8 70.22 92.31 -14.35
C LYS A 8 69.45 90.99 -14.21
N PHE A 9 68.37 91.00 -13.44
CA PHE A 9 67.43 89.88 -13.26
C PHE A 9 66.41 89.84 -14.42
N ILE A 10 66.17 88.65 -14.97
CA ILE A 10 65.09 88.34 -15.92
C ILE A 10 64.03 87.54 -15.16
N LEU A 11 62.82 88.07 -15.05
CA LEU A 11 61.70 87.42 -14.35
C LEU A 11 60.43 87.61 -15.18
N PHE A 12 60.28 86.85 -16.27
CA PHE A 12 59.05 86.77 -17.06
C PHE A 12 59.05 85.48 -17.90
N SER A 13 58.69 84.32 -17.32
CA SER A 13 58.44 83.09 -18.10
C SER A 13 57.67 81.96 -17.35
N GLN A 14 57.10 82.20 -16.17
CA GLN A 14 56.51 81.10 -15.36
C GLN A 14 54.97 81.09 -15.31
N PHE A 15 54.28 82.11 -15.83
CA PHE A 15 52.83 82.25 -15.65
C PHE A 15 51.95 81.56 -16.71
N GLN A 16 52.48 81.15 -17.87
CA GLN A 16 51.67 80.51 -18.92
C GLN A 16 51.58 78.98 -18.83
N CYS A 17 52.44 78.32 -18.05
CA CYS A 17 52.44 76.86 -17.94
C CYS A 17 51.38 76.36 -16.93
N LEU A 18 51.17 77.11 -15.84
CA LEU A 18 50.25 76.72 -14.76
C LEU A 18 48.77 76.74 -15.20
N THR A 19 48.39 77.70 -16.05
CA THR A 19 47.01 77.84 -16.53
C THR A 19 46.58 76.72 -17.47
N ARG A 20 47.50 76.23 -18.32
CA ARG A 20 47.22 75.10 -19.22
C ARG A 20 47.08 73.78 -18.46
N PHE A 21 47.84 73.60 -17.39
CA PHE A 21 47.77 72.39 -16.57
C PHE A 21 46.44 72.31 -15.78
N ILE A 22 45.96 73.43 -15.25
CA ILE A 22 44.68 73.49 -14.51
C ILE A 22 43.49 73.21 -15.43
N ILE A 23 43.51 73.71 -16.68
CA ILE A 23 42.44 73.47 -17.66
C ILE A 23 42.40 71.99 -18.06
N PHE A 24 43.55 71.36 -18.33
CA PHE A 24 43.60 69.93 -18.65
C PHE A 24 43.16 69.05 -17.47
N PHE A 25 43.52 69.42 -16.24
CA PHE A 25 43.10 68.69 -15.05
C PHE A 25 41.59 68.81 -14.79
N LEU A 26 41.01 70.01 -14.95
CA LEU A 26 39.56 70.22 -14.84
C LEU A 26 38.77 69.48 -15.92
N ILE A 27 39.26 69.45 -17.16
CA ILE A 27 38.63 68.68 -18.26
C ILE A 27 38.72 67.18 -17.98
N SER A 28 39.85 66.68 -17.47
CA SER A 28 40.00 65.27 -17.11
C SER A 28 39.08 64.86 -15.94
N VAL A 29 38.90 65.72 -14.93
CA VAL A 29 37.98 65.46 -13.81
C VAL A 29 36.52 65.51 -14.28
N PHE A 30 36.16 66.41 -15.19
CA PHE A 30 34.81 66.44 -15.78
C PHE A 30 34.52 65.23 -16.68
N LEU A 31 35.48 64.78 -17.47
CA LEU A 31 35.34 63.60 -18.32
C LEU A 31 35.28 62.29 -17.51
N MET A 32 36.04 62.19 -16.42
CA MET A 32 36.00 61.04 -15.51
C MET A 32 34.68 60.97 -14.72
N ASN A 33 34.12 62.12 -14.30
CA ASN A 33 32.80 62.16 -13.63
C ASN A 33 31.63 61.89 -14.59
N GLY A 34 31.74 62.30 -15.86
CA GLY A 34 30.71 62.01 -16.87
C GLY A 34 30.59 60.52 -17.23
N LEU A 35 31.70 59.78 -17.19
CA LEU A 35 31.70 58.33 -17.41
C LEU A 35 31.22 57.54 -16.19
N ALA A 36 31.47 58.03 -14.97
CA ALA A 36 30.97 57.40 -13.74
C ALA A 36 29.44 57.53 -13.59
N LEU A 37 28.85 58.63 -14.06
CA LEU A 37 27.39 58.83 -14.03
C LEU A 37 26.62 58.03 -15.11
N ALA A 38 27.30 57.49 -16.12
CA ALA A 38 26.66 56.69 -17.17
C ALA A 38 26.49 55.20 -16.78
N LEU A 39 27.16 54.71 -15.74
CA LEU A 39 27.06 53.32 -15.28
C LEU A 39 26.09 53.09 -14.11
N ASP A 40 25.47 54.14 -13.57
CA ASP A 40 24.51 54.04 -12.46
C ASP A 40 23.16 54.72 -12.76
N THR A 41 22.87 55.01 -14.03
CA THR A 41 21.50 55.34 -14.43
C THR A 41 20.70 54.06 -14.48
N LYS A 42 20.12 53.67 -13.33
CA LYS A 42 18.92 52.83 -13.32
C LYS A 42 17.90 53.50 -14.24
N THR A 43 17.65 52.91 -15.40
CA THR A 43 16.61 53.38 -16.31
C THR A 43 15.29 53.36 -15.55
N VAL A 44 14.66 54.53 -15.43
CA VAL A 44 13.35 54.71 -14.77
C VAL A 44 12.21 54.11 -15.61
N GLU A 45 12.50 53.73 -16.86
CA GLU A 45 11.56 53.01 -17.71
C GLU A 45 11.50 51.54 -17.28
N VAL A 46 10.28 51.08 -17.02
CA VAL A 46 10.05 49.68 -16.71
C VAL A 46 10.24 48.87 -17.99
N ILE A 47 11.16 47.91 -17.94
CA ILE A 47 11.35 46.95 -19.02
C ILE A 47 10.12 46.03 -19.02
N HIS A 48 9.22 46.27 -19.97
CA HIS A 48 8.11 45.36 -20.24
C HIS A 48 8.66 44.14 -20.95
N GLY A 49 8.58 43.01 -20.26
CA GLY A 49 9.28 41.79 -20.59
C GLY A 49 8.37 40.57 -20.56
N SER A 50 8.98 39.41 -20.78
CA SER A 50 8.39 38.11 -20.61
C SER A 50 8.50 37.65 -19.16
N ALA A 51 7.58 36.81 -18.72
CA ALA A 51 7.65 36.23 -17.39
C ALA A 51 8.67 35.09 -17.39
N PRO A 52 9.45 34.89 -16.31
CA PRO A 52 10.38 33.77 -16.22
C PRO A 52 9.63 32.43 -16.27
N TYR A 53 10.17 31.42 -16.95
CA TYR A 53 9.51 30.12 -17.11
C TYR A 53 10.46 28.93 -16.96
N PHE A 54 9.88 27.76 -16.72
CA PHE A 54 10.64 26.51 -16.79
C PHE A 54 10.72 26.03 -18.24
N THR A 55 11.93 25.72 -18.70
CA THR A 55 12.19 25.31 -20.10
C THR A 55 11.59 23.95 -20.44
N ASN A 56 11.53 23.06 -19.45
CA ASN A 56 10.90 21.75 -19.57
C ASN A 56 10.04 21.44 -18.33
N PRO A 57 8.83 22.03 -18.26
CA PRO A 57 7.97 21.94 -17.07
C PRO A 57 7.57 20.50 -16.75
N ASP A 58 7.41 19.65 -17.76
CA ASP A 58 7.08 18.24 -17.55
C ASP A 58 8.27 17.47 -16.97
N ALA A 59 9.49 17.66 -17.51
CA ALA A 59 10.70 16.98 -17.05
C ALA A 59 11.03 17.22 -15.57
N ILE A 60 10.64 18.38 -15.06
CA ILE A 60 10.91 18.78 -13.69
C ILE A 60 9.68 18.64 -12.79
N GLY A 61 8.54 18.13 -13.28
CA GLY A 61 7.36 17.82 -12.47
C GLY A 61 6.39 18.97 -12.15
N ILE A 62 6.34 20.04 -12.96
CA ILE A 62 5.43 21.19 -12.75
C ILE A 62 3.96 20.81 -12.94
N ASN A 63 3.65 20.11 -14.02
CA ASN A 63 2.27 19.78 -14.42
C ASN A 63 1.76 18.51 -13.75
N GLY A 64 2.47 17.99 -12.73
CA GLY A 64 2.40 16.62 -12.24
C GLY A 64 1.00 15.99 -12.32
N SER A 65 0.86 14.88 -13.05
CA SER A 65 -0.45 14.24 -13.25
C SER A 65 -0.94 13.49 -12.03
N ARG A 66 -2.20 13.06 -12.07
CA ARG A 66 -2.79 12.16 -11.07
C ARG A 66 -2.12 10.78 -11.01
N GLU A 67 -1.27 10.45 -11.97
CA GLU A 67 -0.61 9.15 -12.09
C GLU A 67 0.60 9.09 -11.14
N TYR A 68 0.64 7.98 -10.42
CA TYR A 68 1.77 7.59 -9.59
C TYR A 68 2.96 7.27 -10.51
N ASN A 69 4.16 7.80 -10.22
CA ASN A 69 5.40 7.69 -11.03
C ASN A 69 5.59 8.73 -12.16
N GLN A 70 4.80 9.82 -12.17
CA GLN A 70 5.27 11.01 -12.88
C GLN A 70 6.37 11.71 -12.09
N GLN A 71 7.22 12.46 -12.80
CA GLN A 71 8.40 13.10 -12.21
C GLN A 71 7.99 13.97 -11.03
N ASN A 72 8.53 13.63 -9.86
CA ASN A 72 8.48 14.47 -8.67
C ASN A 72 8.99 15.86 -9.05
N PHE A 73 8.34 16.89 -8.50
CA PHE A 73 8.83 18.24 -8.68
C PHE A 73 10.26 18.35 -8.16
N HIS A 74 11.19 18.71 -9.04
CA HIS A 74 12.61 18.58 -8.77
C HIS A 74 13.05 19.39 -7.55
N TYR A 75 12.35 20.44 -7.16
CA TYR A 75 12.76 21.33 -6.06
C TYR A 75 12.02 21.10 -4.75
N PHE A 76 11.12 20.11 -4.66
CA PHE A 76 10.51 19.73 -3.38
C PHE A 76 11.29 18.61 -2.71
N GLY A 77 11.46 18.75 -1.40
CA GLY A 77 12.04 17.69 -0.56
C GLY A 77 11.39 17.64 0.81
N VAL A 78 11.62 16.52 1.50
CA VAL A 78 11.36 16.37 2.94
C VAL A 78 12.69 16.31 3.66
N LYS A 79 12.82 17.11 4.70
CA LYS A 79 13.92 16.98 5.65
C LYS A 79 13.50 16.04 6.76
N LEU A 80 14.37 15.10 7.11
CA LEU A 80 14.25 14.25 8.27
C LEU A 80 15.59 14.30 9.00
N GLN A 81 15.58 14.81 10.22
CA GLN A 81 16.78 15.19 10.97
C GLN A 81 17.67 16.16 10.18
N THR A 82 18.86 15.73 9.78
CA THR A 82 19.82 16.52 8.98
C THR A 82 19.81 16.14 7.50
N THR A 83 19.07 15.10 7.10
CA THR A 83 19.07 14.57 5.74
C THR A 83 17.91 15.16 4.94
N ILE A 84 18.21 15.58 3.71
CA ILE A 84 17.24 16.06 2.73
C ILE A 84 16.94 14.93 1.75
N ASN A 85 15.65 14.69 1.51
CA ASN A 85 15.16 13.63 0.65
C ASN A 85 14.30 14.27 -0.45
N SER A 86 14.63 14.02 -1.72
CA SER A 86 13.95 14.62 -2.88
C SER A 86 13.38 13.58 -3.86
N GLU A 87 13.84 12.34 -3.77
CA GLU A 87 13.39 11.24 -4.61
C GLU A 87 12.36 10.35 -3.90
N LEU A 88 11.55 9.64 -4.69
CA LEU A 88 10.44 8.80 -4.23
C LEU A 88 10.83 7.84 -3.08
N ASN A 89 11.99 7.17 -3.20
CA ASN A 89 12.48 6.20 -2.21
C ASN A 89 13.44 6.80 -1.18
N SER A 90 13.97 8.00 -1.40
CA SER A 90 15.04 8.56 -0.57
C SER A 90 14.63 8.71 0.92
N LEU A 91 13.39 9.14 1.19
CA LEU A 91 12.87 9.20 2.55
C LEU A 91 12.84 7.82 3.22
N ASN A 92 12.39 6.82 2.49
CA ASN A 92 12.28 5.45 2.98
C ASN A 92 13.65 4.84 3.30
N ASP A 93 14.66 5.14 2.48
CA ASP A 93 16.04 4.72 2.70
C ASP A 93 16.66 5.43 3.91
N THR A 94 16.38 6.74 4.08
CA THR A 94 16.80 7.50 5.26
C THR A 94 16.18 6.94 6.54
N ILE A 95 14.87 6.63 6.54
CA ILE A 95 14.20 6.00 7.69
C ILE A 95 14.90 4.70 8.11
N LYS A 96 15.32 3.88 7.13
CA LYS A 96 16.09 2.66 7.38
C LYS A 96 17.48 2.95 7.92
N SER A 97 18.19 3.92 7.35
CA SER A 97 19.58 4.22 7.73
C SER A 97 19.71 4.78 9.14
N ILE A 98 18.70 5.51 9.61
CA ILE A 98 18.63 6.03 10.99
C ILE A 98 18.12 5.00 12.00
N ASN A 99 17.86 3.75 11.57
CA ASN A 99 17.25 2.69 12.38
C ASN A 99 15.97 3.17 13.10
N PHE A 100 15.08 3.83 12.37
CA PHE A 100 13.82 4.31 12.91
C PHE A 100 13.04 3.15 13.57
N PRO A 101 12.51 3.33 14.80
CA PRO A 101 11.73 2.31 15.48
C PRO A 101 10.39 2.14 14.76
N GLN A 102 10.28 1.07 13.97
CA GLN A 102 9.07 0.79 13.19
C GLN A 102 7.82 0.77 14.06
N VAL A 103 6.75 1.43 13.60
CA VAL A 103 5.48 1.46 14.29
C VAL A 103 4.67 0.20 14.03
N ASP A 104 3.86 -0.22 15.01
CA ASP A 104 2.92 -1.32 14.84
C ASP A 104 1.70 -0.86 14.03
N PRO A 105 1.45 -1.43 12.83
CA PRO A 105 0.34 -1.04 11.99
C PRO A 105 -1.04 -1.41 12.54
N ASN A 106 -1.13 -2.27 13.56
CA ASN A 106 -2.41 -2.60 14.20
C ASN A 106 -2.92 -1.49 15.10
N THR A 107 -2.03 -0.63 15.60
CA THR A 107 -2.35 0.39 16.61
C THR A 107 -2.01 1.80 16.17
N THR A 108 -1.20 1.96 15.12
CA THR A 108 -0.73 3.26 14.66
C THR A 108 -1.50 3.74 13.43
N THR A 109 -1.90 5.00 13.46
CA THR A 109 -2.56 5.70 12.35
C THR A 109 -1.59 6.58 11.56
N PRO A 110 -1.92 6.96 10.31
CA PRO A 110 -1.16 7.96 9.55
C PRO A 110 -0.92 9.27 10.31
N ASN A 111 -1.94 9.81 10.99
CA ASN A 111 -1.80 11.06 11.74
C ASN A 111 -0.84 10.93 12.93
N GLN A 112 -0.86 9.78 13.63
CA GLN A 112 0.07 9.51 14.72
C GLN A 112 1.52 9.39 14.22
N LEU A 113 1.74 8.65 13.12
CA LEU A 113 3.07 8.53 12.53
C LEU A 113 3.61 9.88 12.05
N LEU A 114 2.78 10.68 11.37
CA LEU A 114 3.19 12.01 10.91
C LEU A 114 3.54 12.93 12.09
N THR A 115 2.77 12.85 13.18
CA THR A 115 3.05 13.61 14.40
C THR A 115 4.40 13.23 15.00
N MET A 116 4.67 11.92 15.14
CA MET A 116 5.94 11.39 15.64
C MET A 116 7.13 11.82 14.77
N LEU A 117 7.02 11.69 13.45
CA LEU A 117 8.06 12.13 12.52
C LEU A 117 8.36 13.63 12.68
N LYS A 118 7.32 14.46 12.85
CA LYS A 118 7.47 15.90 13.06
C LYS A 118 8.12 16.23 14.41
N SER A 119 7.59 15.70 15.50
CA SER A 119 8.03 16.07 16.86
C SER A 119 9.41 15.52 17.20
N ASP A 120 9.70 14.29 16.79
CA ASP A 120 10.84 13.55 17.31
C ASP A 120 12.01 13.52 16.31
N TYR A 121 11.71 13.69 15.01
CA TYR A 121 12.69 13.59 13.93
C TYR A 121 12.80 14.85 13.08
N GLY A 122 12.08 15.93 13.42
CA GLY A 122 12.15 17.19 12.67
C GLY A 122 11.71 17.04 11.22
N PHE A 123 10.68 16.22 10.97
CA PHE A 123 10.13 16.02 9.63
C PHE A 123 9.45 17.29 9.12
N GLU A 124 10.05 17.93 8.12
CA GLU A 124 9.55 19.19 7.57
C GLU A 124 9.64 19.24 6.04
N PRO A 125 8.66 19.86 5.36
CA PRO A 125 8.76 20.07 3.93
C PRO A 125 9.73 21.21 3.64
N ILE A 126 10.51 21.08 2.57
CA ILE A 126 11.50 22.08 2.18
C ILE A 126 11.45 22.32 0.66
N ILE A 127 11.83 23.54 0.25
CA ILE A 127 12.31 23.79 -1.10
C ILE A 127 13.82 23.58 -1.12
N MET A 128 14.28 22.79 -2.07
CA MET A 128 15.71 22.64 -2.32
C MET A 128 16.29 23.94 -2.86
N PRO A 129 17.53 24.28 -2.46
CA PRO A 129 18.14 25.54 -2.85
C PRO A 129 18.30 25.58 -4.38
N PHE A 130 17.69 26.57 -5.00
CA PHE A 130 17.93 26.91 -6.40
C PHE A 130 19.23 27.71 -6.50
N SER A 131 20.09 27.37 -7.47
CA SER A 131 21.31 28.12 -7.72
C SER A 131 21.46 28.44 -9.21
N PRO A 132 21.46 29.72 -9.64
CA PRO A 132 21.63 30.06 -11.04
C PRO A 132 23.03 29.74 -11.58
N THR A 133 24.01 29.51 -10.69
CA THR A 133 25.36 29.07 -11.08
C THR A 133 25.46 27.55 -11.22
N ASN A 134 24.45 26.79 -10.79
CA ASN A 134 24.37 25.36 -11.02
C ASN A 134 23.97 25.10 -12.48
N PRO A 135 24.78 24.35 -13.27
CA PRO A 135 24.47 24.03 -14.66
C PRO A 135 23.14 23.31 -14.86
N ILE A 136 22.69 22.51 -13.87
CA ILE A 136 21.42 21.80 -13.96
C ILE A 136 20.25 22.78 -13.80
N ASP A 137 20.31 23.63 -12.77
CA ASP A 137 19.25 24.61 -12.49
C ASP A 137 19.11 25.64 -13.61
N SER A 138 20.24 26.17 -14.10
CA SER A 138 20.27 27.14 -15.20
C SER A 138 19.76 26.59 -16.53
N GLN A 139 19.74 25.27 -16.73
CA GLN A 139 19.15 24.65 -17.93
C GLN A 139 17.63 24.46 -17.81
N ASN A 140 17.10 24.44 -16.59
CA ASN A 140 15.69 24.17 -16.32
C ASN A 140 14.81 25.41 -16.36
N VAL A 141 15.41 26.60 -16.37
CA VAL A 141 14.71 27.89 -16.29
C VAL A 141 15.21 28.82 -17.38
N SER A 142 14.35 29.70 -17.86
CA SER A 142 14.69 30.72 -18.85
C SER A 142 13.86 31.97 -18.63
N ASP A 143 14.38 33.05 -19.15
CA ASP A 143 13.65 34.29 -19.37
C ASP A 143 14.06 34.84 -20.75
N ASP A 144 13.07 35.26 -21.55
CA ASP A 144 13.30 35.63 -22.95
C ASP A 144 14.02 36.98 -23.07
N ASP A 145 14.00 37.80 -22.02
CA ASP A 145 14.70 39.08 -21.97
C ASP A 145 16.15 38.95 -21.47
N GLY A 146 16.56 37.73 -21.10
CA GLY A 146 17.89 37.44 -20.61
C GLY A 146 18.10 37.80 -19.13
N ASP A 147 17.03 38.01 -18.36
CA ASP A 147 17.17 38.26 -16.93
C ASP A 147 17.62 37.00 -16.18
N VAL A 148 18.41 37.23 -15.13
CA VAL A 148 18.86 36.14 -14.27
C VAL A 148 17.71 35.70 -13.37
N ILE A 149 17.39 34.42 -13.42
CA ILE A 149 16.51 33.79 -12.45
C ILE A 149 17.23 33.75 -11.10
N THR A 150 16.60 34.32 -10.07
CA THR A 150 17.24 34.50 -8.76
C THR A 150 16.83 33.45 -7.75
N LYS A 151 15.59 32.96 -7.81
CA LYS A 151 15.08 31.98 -6.85
C LYS A 151 13.79 31.28 -7.31
N ILE A 152 13.55 30.14 -6.70
CA ILE A 152 12.26 29.46 -6.62
C ILE A 152 11.79 29.59 -5.17
N THR A 153 10.60 30.13 -4.94
CA THR A 153 10.09 30.43 -3.58
C THR A 153 8.59 30.16 -3.48
N PRO A 154 8.05 29.74 -2.33
CA PRO A 154 6.60 29.70 -2.16
C PRO A 154 6.09 31.13 -1.96
N PRO A 155 5.11 31.62 -2.73
CA PRO A 155 4.60 32.98 -2.61
C PRO A 155 3.84 33.22 -1.28
N ASP A 156 3.15 32.18 -0.79
CA ASP A 156 2.23 32.29 0.36
C ASP A 156 2.70 31.53 1.61
N GLY A 157 3.99 31.19 1.69
CA GLY A 157 4.62 30.76 2.94
C GLY A 157 4.30 29.35 3.44
N GLY A 158 3.80 28.42 2.62
CA GLY A 158 3.60 27.06 3.10
C GLY A 158 3.52 25.98 2.02
N PHE A 159 4.16 24.85 2.31
CA PHE A 159 3.91 23.58 1.65
C PHE A 159 2.85 22.81 2.42
N LYS A 160 2.08 22.01 1.70
CA LYS A 160 1.16 21.05 2.30
C LYS A 160 1.79 19.66 2.27
N ILE A 161 1.88 19.05 3.44
CA ILE A 161 2.16 17.62 3.59
C ILE A 161 0.81 16.93 3.80
N ASP A 162 0.49 15.98 2.96
CA ASP A 162 -0.73 15.18 3.04
C ASP A 162 -0.45 13.69 2.79
N TRP A 163 -1.40 12.88 3.23
CA TRP A 163 -1.44 11.45 2.96
C TRP A 163 -2.19 11.15 1.67
N PHE A 164 -1.61 10.27 0.85
CA PHE A 164 -2.20 9.76 -0.36
C PHE A 164 -2.13 8.23 -0.38
N TYR A 165 -2.95 7.57 -1.19
CA TYR A 165 -2.86 6.14 -1.46
C TYR A 165 -3.02 5.88 -2.97
N ARG A 166 -2.68 4.66 -3.39
CA ARG A 166 -2.78 4.23 -4.79
C ARG A 166 -3.91 3.22 -4.96
N ALA A 167 -4.73 3.41 -5.98
CA ALA A 167 -5.64 2.40 -6.51
C ALA A 167 -5.62 2.47 -8.05
N ALA A 168 -5.49 1.33 -8.73
CA ALA A 168 -5.44 1.26 -10.20
C ALA A 168 -4.47 2.28 -10.85
N ASN A 169 -3.26 2.42 -10.30
CA ASN A 169 -2.21 3.35 -10.78
C ASN A 169 -2.53 4.85 -10.65
N ILE A 170 -3.62 5.19 -9.96
CA ILE A 170 -4.04 6.57 -9.69
C ILE A 170 -3.82 6.90 -8.22
N SER A 171 -3.35 8.13 -7.96
CA SER A 171 -3.18 8.68 -6.62
C SER A 171 -4.46 9.32 -6.10
N TYR A 172 -4.87 8.96 -4.89
CA TYR A 172 -6.02 9.52 -4.19
C TYR A 172 -5.62 10.15 -2.87
N LEU A 173 -6.23 11.29 -2.53
CA LEU A 173 -6.06 11.92 -1.22
C LEU A 173 -6.68 11.00 -0.16
N LEU A 174 -5.93 10.70 0.90
CA LEU A 174 -6.48 10.06 2.08
C LEU A 174 -7.23 11.11 2.90
N LEU A 175 -8.52 10.92 3.12
CA LEU A 175 -9.37 11.89 3.83
C LEU A 175 -9.15 11.84 5.34
N GLU A 176 -9.51 12.91 6.05
CA GLU A 176 -9.31 13.00 7.50
C GLU A 176 -9.87 11.82 8.32
N PRO A 177 -11.09 11.30 8.06
CA PRO A 177 -11.59 10.12 8.76
C PRO A 177 -10.65 8.90 8.60
N ASP A 178 -10.06 8.74 7.42
CA ASP A 178 -9.21 7.60 7.09
C ASP A 178 -7.79 7.77 7.61
N ARG A 179 -7.31 9.00 7.79
CA ARG A 179 -6.02 9.29 8.46
C ARG A 179 -6.00 8.90 9.94
N ASN A 180 -7.18 8.65 10.52
CA ASN A 180 -7.36 8.17 11.88
C ASN A 180 -7.66 6.66 11.96
N ARG A 181 -7.71 5.96 10.83
CA ARG A 181 -7.71 4.50 10.78
C ARG A 181 -6.28 3.98 10.95
N THR A 182 -6.14 2.78 11.49
CA THR A 182 -4.82 2.14 11.62
C THR A 182 -4.32 1.69 10.26
N PHE A 183 -2.99 1.55 10.09
CA PHE A 183 -2.44 1.06 8.82
C PHE A 183 -2.99 -0.31 8.41
N CYS A 184 -3.32 -1.18 9.37
CA CYS A 184 -3.96 -2.46 9.08
C CYS A 184 -5.44 -2.36 8.69
N GLU A 185 -6.18 -1.34 9.14
CA GLU A 185 -7.51 -1.05 8.59
C GLU A 185 -7.40 -0.55 7.14
N LEU A 186 -6.44 0.32 6.86
CA LEU A 186 -6.20 0.86 5.52
C LEU A 186 -5.77 -0.24 4.53
N ALA A 187 -4.88 -1.14 4.93
CA ALA A 187 -4.44 -2.25 4.09
C ALA A 187 -5.60 -3.17 3.67
N ARG A 188 -6.54 -3.43 4.58
CA ARG A 188 -7.76 -4.22 4.30
C ARG A 188 -8.75 -3.52 3.36
N LEU A 189 -8.65 -2.19 3.22
CA LEU A 189 -9.40 -1.40 2.24
C LEU A 189 -8.67 -1.27 0.88
N GLY A 190 -7.48 -1.87 0.73
CA GLY A 190 -6.67 -1.72 -0.48
C GLY A 190 -5.73 -0.52 -0.47
N TRP A 191 -5.64 0.21 0.64
CA TRP A 191 -4.93 1.49 0.70
C TRP A 191 -3.58 1.34 1.35
N ASN A 192 -2.53 1.54 0.56
CA ASN A 192 -1.14 1.66 1.03
C ASN A 192 -0.76 3.16 1.06
N PRO A 193 -0.73 3.82 2.24
CA PRO A 193 -0.52 5.26 2.30
C PRO A 193 0.94 5.67 2.05
N TYR A 194 1.12 6.82 1.41
CA TYR A 194 2.40 7.49 1.21
C TYR A 194 2.23 9.00 1.42
N ILE A 195 3.35 9.73 1.50
CA ILE A 195 3.34 11.18 1.76
C ILE A 195 3.50 11.94 0.45
N ARG A 196 2.71 13.00 0.26
CA ARG A 196 2.88 13.97 -0.83
C ARG A 196 3.14 15.35 -0.26
N ILE A 197 4.18 16.02 -0.77
CA ILE A 197 4.33 17.47 -0.66
C ILE A 197 3.66 18.09 -1.88
N SER A 198 2.85 19.11 -1.66
CA SER A 198 2.30 19.95 -2.73
C SER A 198 2.26 21.41 -2.28
N GLY A 199 2.32 22.33 -3.22
CA GLY A 199 2.24 23.75 -2.92
C GLY A 199 2.48 24.63 -4.12
N THR A 200 2.01 25.86 -4.03
CA THR A 200 2.28 26.89 -5.01
C THR A 200 3.74 27.33 -4.91
N ILE A 201 4.40 27.51 -6.06
CA ILE A 201 5.74 28.10 -6.16
C ILE A 201 5.73 29.26 -7.13
N ALA A 202 6.64 30.20 -6.91
CA ALA A 202 6.94 31.31 -7.79
C ALA A 202 8.37 31.18 -8.28
N LEU A 203 8.54 31.21 -9.61
CA LEU A 203 9.82 31.39 -10.27
C LEU A 203 10.06 32.89 -10.45
N VAL A 204 11.20 33.41 -9.99
CA VAL A 204 11.43 34.86 -9.88
C VAL A 204 12.72 35.26 -10.60
N SER A 205 12.63 36.23 -11.52
CA SER A 205 13.76 36.91 -12.16
C SER A 205 14.16 38.16 -11.39
N GLU A 206 15.38 38.65 -11.63
CA GLU A 206 15.90 39.87 -11.01
C GLU A 206 15.17 41.13 -11.53
N TYR A 207 14.86 41.16 -12.82
CA TYR A 207 14.22 42.28 -13.52
C TYR A 207 12.98 41.82 -14.31
N GLY A 208 12.40 42.72 -15.12
CA GLY A 208 11.22 42.46 -15.95
C GLY A 208 9.88 42.84 -15.30
N MET A 209 8.86 43.03 -16.14
CA MET A 209 7.45 43.07 -15.71
C MET A 209 6.59 42.21 -16.64
N PRO A 210 6.03 41.09 -16.17
CA PRO A 210 6.14 40.54 -14.80
C PRO A 210 7.50 39.87 -14.53
N ASN A 211 8.09 40.08 -13.34
CA ASN A 211 9.34 39.43 -12.91
C ASN A 211 9.13 38.07 -12.23
N TYR A 212 7.94 37.47 -12.35
CA TYR A 212 7.66 36.16 -11.77
C TYR A 212 6.57 35.41 -12.52
N THR A 213 6.61 34.08 -12.39
CA THR A 213 5.54 33.17 -12.81
C THR A 213 5.14 32.28 -11.65
N ILE A 214 3.84 32.10 -11.44
CA ILE A 214 3.26 31.25 -10.40
C ILE A 214 2.86 29.90 -10.98
N TYR A 215 3.23 28.83 -10.28
CA TYR A 215 2.82 27.47 -10.59
C TYR A 215 2.11 26.87 -9.38
N SER A 216 0.86 26.43 -9.55
CA SER A 216 -0.02 25.98 -8.46
C SER A 216 -0.12 24.46 -8.31
N THR A 217 0.39 23.71 -9.28
CA THR A 217 0.33 22.24 -9.37
C THR A 217 1.57 21.44 -8.94
N PRO A 218 2.76 22.01 -8.66
CA PRO A 218 3.93 21.22 -8.28
C PRO A 218 3.69 20.30 -7.08
N LYS A 219 4.29 19.11 -7.13
CA LYS A 219 4.20 18.11 -6.06
C LYS A 219 5.31 17.07 -6.11
N SER A 220 5.61 16.45 -4.97
CA SER A 220 6.52 15.30 -4.88
C SER A 220 6.00 14.25 -3.91
N ASP A 221 6.13 12.98 -4.31
CA ASP A 221 5.71 11.81 -3.55
C ASP A 221 6.89 11.15 -2.85
N PHE A 222 6.64 10.62 -1.65
CA PHE A 222 7.63 9.97 -0.80
C PHE A 222 7.05 8.71 -0.17
N LEU A 223 7.73 7.57 -0.35
CA LEU A 223 7.39 6.32 0.30
C LEU A 223 7.92 6.30 1.74
N ILE A 224 7.25 5.54 2.62
CA ILE A 224 7.57 5.49 4.05
C ILE A 224 7.40 4.09 4.67
N TYR A 225 7.32 3.03 3.87
CA TYR A 225 6.99 1.70 4.38
C TYR A 225 8.02 1.18 5.39
N ASN A 226 9.29 1.61 5.36
CA ASN A 226 10.28 1.28 6.38
C ASN A 226 9.99 1.88 7.76
N ALA A 227 9.09 2.86 7.89
CA ALA A 227 8.64 3.37 9.19
C ALA A 227 7.55 2.49 9.81
N ILE A 228 6.98 1.57 9.05
CA ILE A 228 5.84 0.74 9.45
C ILE A 228 6.31 -0.71 9.44
N LYS A 229 6.10 -1.43 10.54
CA LYS A 229 6.50 -2.83 10.60
C LYS A 229 5.69 -3.66 9.60
N PRO A 230 6.32 -4.40 8.67
CA PRO A 230 5.61 -5.33 7.79
C PRO A 230 4.76 -6.30 8.61
N THR A 231 3.44 -6.29 8.41
CA THR A 231 2.50 -7.05 9.25
C THR A 231 1.34 -7.55 8.43
N VAL A 232 0.99 -8.82 8.63
CA VAL A 232 -0.25 -9.37 8.06
C VAL A 232 -1.45 -8.96 8.90
N CYS A 233 -2.32 -8.17 8.29
CA CYS A 233 -3.46 -7.55 8.96
C CYS A 233 -4.69 -8.46 9.00
N ALA A 234 -4.89 -9.27 7.95
CA ALA A 234 -5.95 -10.27 7.90
C ALA A 234 -5.68 -11.30 6.79
N ASN A 235 -6.39 -12.42 6.88
CA ASN A 235 -6.46 -13.42 5.82
C ASN A 235 -7.92 -13.66 5.40
N ARG A 236 -8.21 -13.58 4.10
CA ARG A 236 -9.55 -13.75 3.54
C ARG A 236 -9.60 -14.93 2.57
N PRO A 237 -10.14 -16.09 2.98
CA PRO A 237 -10.50 -17.17 2.07
C PRO A 237 -11.82 -16.86 1.34
N SER A 238 -12.49 -17.88 0.79
CA SER A 238 -13.82 -17.73 0.18
C SER A 238 -14.82 -17.01 1.09
N ILE A 239 -15.58 -16.09 0.50
CA ILE A 239 -16.68 -15.38 1.17
C ILE A 239 -18.08 -15.91 0.88
N VAL A 240 -18.16 -16.97 0.07
CA VAL A 240 -19.45 -17.55 -0.31
C VAL A 240 -20.15 -18.10 0.95
N TYR A 241 -21.44 -17.79 1.08
CA TYR A 241 -22.31 -18.14 2.22
C TYR A 241 -21.90 -17.61 3.59
N SER A 242 -21.06 -16.58 3.63
CA SER A 242 -20.58 -15.98 4.88
C SER A 242 -21.26 -14.63 5.15
N PHE A 243 -22.58 -14.64 5.26
CA PHE A 243 -23.40 -13.44 5.44
C PHE A 243 -24.48 -13.64 6.51
N PRO A 244 -25.00 -12.55 7.10
CA PRO A 244 -26.17 -12.63 7.96
C PRO A 244 -27.35 -13.25 7.21
N PHE A 245 -27.90 -14.36 7.71
CA PHE A 245 -29.04 -15.04 7.12
C PHE A 245 -30.13 -15.18 8.18
N GLU A 246 -31.37 -14.80 7.83
CA GLU A 246 -32.56 -14.92 8.70
C GLU A 246 -32.36 -14.42 10.15
N ASN A 247 -31.77 -13.23 10.30
CA ASN A 247 -31.45 -12.59 11.60
C ASN A 247 -30.40 -13.31 12.46
N ARG A 248 -29.61 -14.24 11.90
CA ARG A 248 -28.43 -14.80 12.55
C ARG A 248 -27.16 -14.36 11.86
N ASP A 249 -26.15 -14.04 12.67
CA ASP A 249 -24.84 -13.64 12.20
C ASP A 249 -23.90 -14.85 12.16
N TYR A 250 -23.67 -15.37 10.95
CA TYR A 250 -22.75 -16.49 10.70
C TYR A 250 -21.32 -16.04 10.41
N THR A 251 -21.05 -14.72 10.47
CA THR A 251 -19.74 -14.16 10.14
C THR A 251 -18.69 -14.43 11.22
N GLY A 252 -19.09 -14.87 12.42
CA GLY A 252 -18.19 -15.42 13.44
C GLY A 252 -17.03 -14.49 13.79
N ASP A 253 -15.80 -15.01 13.69
CA ASP A 253 -14.56 -14.27 13.97
C ASP A 253 -14.11 -13.31 12.86
N TRP A 254 -14.91 -13.14 11.79
CA TRP A 254 -14.59 -12.18 10.75
C TRP A 254 -14.72 -10.75 11.21
N ALA A 255 -13.77 -9.93 10.74
CA ALA A 255 -13.91 -8.49 10.89
C ALA A 255 -14.61 -7.88 9.69
N HIS A 256 -15.53 -6.98 9.97
CA HIS A 256 -16.19 -6.13 8.99
C HIS A 256 -15.57 -4.74 9.02
N LEU A 257 -15.32 -4.17 7.85
CA LEU A 257 -14.97 -2.76 7.71
C LEU A 257 -16.06 -2.06 6.91
N THR A 258 -16.41 -0.84 7.31
CA THR A 258 -17.34 0.00 6.56
C THR A 258 -16.59 1.12 5.84
N TRP A 259 -16.99 1.39 4.60
CA TRP A 259 -16.54 2.51 3.79
C TRP A 259 -17.72 3.32 3.23
N GLY A 260 -17.54 4.65 3.13
CA GLY A 260 -18.57 5.62 2.76
C GLY A 260 -19.42 6.13 3.94
N ASP A 261 -20.13 7.23 3.73
CA ASP A 261 -21.06 7.77 4.72
C ASP A 261 -22.25 6.81 4.89
N ASN A 262 -22.53 6.38 6.13
CA ASN A 262 -23.66 5.53 6.52
C ASN A 262 -23.65 4.06 6.06
N ASN A 263 -22.56 3.31 6.30
CA ASN A 263 -22.52 1.84 6.14
C ASN A 263 -22.90 1.32 4.74
N GLN A 264 -22.79 2.14 3.69
CA GLN A 264 -23.27 1.75 2.36
C GLN A 264 -22.43 0.62 1.73
N TYR A 265 -21.18 0.46 2.15
CA TYR A 265 -20.29 -0.61 1.68
C TYR A 265 -19.63 -1.29 2.88
N ILE A 266 -20.12 -2.47 3.25
CA ILE A 266 -19.43 -3.40 4.16
C ILE A 266 -18.42 -4.17 3.31
N VAL A 267 -17.14 -4.06 3.65
CA VAL A 267 -16.05 -4.82 3.05
C VAL A 267 -15.72 -5.97 3.99
N ASP A 268 -15.92 -7.19 3.49
CA ASP A 268 -15.51 -8.42 4.19
C ASP A 268 -13.98 -8.44 4.28
N SER A 269 -13.48 -8.18 5.48
CA SER A 269 -12.05 -7.95 5.72
C SER A 269 -11.29 -9.19 6.19
N GLY A 270 -11.99 -10.34 6.25
CA GLY A 270 -11.43 -11.66 6.55
C GLY A 270 -11.19 -11.93 8.04
N PHE A 271 -10.44 -13.00 8.33
CA PHE A 271 -9.95 -13.31 9.67
C PHE A 271 -8.84 -12.34 10.03
N VAL A 272 -9.11 -11.43 10.97
CA VAL A 272 -8.07 -10.56 11.52
C VAL A 272 -7.12 -11.42 12.33
N ASN A 273 -5.83 -11.36 11.99
CA ASN A 273 -4.82 -12.13 12.68
C ASN A 273 -4.69 -11.63 14.12
N LYS A 274 -5.34 -12.33 15.05
CA LYS A 274 -4.91 -12.32 16.44
C LYS A 274 -3.68 -13.22 16.50
N VAL A 275 -2.50 -12.59 16.55
CA VAL A 275 -1.16 -13.23 16.62
C VAL A 275 -1.09 -14.36 17.68
N SER A 276 -2.01 -14.38 18.65
CA SER A 276 -2.10 -15.39 19.71
C SER A 276 -2.81 -16.71 19.36
N ALA A 277 -3.49 -16.86 18.22
CA ALA A 277 -4.36 -18.02 17.95
C ALA A 277 -3.74 -19.16 17.10
N GLY A 278 -2.45 -19.09 16.76
CA GLY A 278 -1.80 -20.12 15.92
C GLY A 278 -2.00 -19.96 14.41
N GLY A 279 -2.56 -18.82 13.97
CA GLY A 279 -2.67 -18.40 12.57
C GLY A 279 -3.74 -19.13 11.75
N PHE A 280 -4.40 -18.40 10.85
CA PHE A 280 -5.15 -19.01 9.75
C PHE A 280 -4.20 -19.32 8.59
N PRO A 281 -4.34 -20.47 7.90
CA PRO A 281 -5.28 -21.56 8.18
C PRO A 281 -4.68 -22.62 9.11
N THR A 282 -5.55 -23.40 9.77
CA THR A 282 -5.17 -24.64 10.48
C THR A 282 -5.66 -25.90 9.77
N THR A 283 -6.51 -25.76 8.77
CA THR A 283 -6.91 -26.81 7.84
C THR A 283 -6.41 -26.49 6.43
N GLY A 284 -6.16 -27.49 5.60
CA GLY A 284 -5.70 -27.27 4.22
C GLY A 284 -6.17 -28.36 3.28
N PHE A 285 -6.12 -28.06 1.98
CA PHE A 285 -6.41 -28.99 0.89
C PHE A 285 -5.71 -28.50 -0.39
N ASP A 286 -5.64 -29.35 -1.42
CA ASP A 286 -5.02 -28.96 -2.69
C ASP A 286 -5.81 -27.83 -3.37
N GLN A 287 -5.10 -26.84 -3.92
CA GLN A 287 -5.65 -25.61 -4.51
C GLN A 287 -6.32 -24.66 -3.51
N ALA A 288 -6.27 -24.92 -2.20
CA ALA A 288 -6.75 -23.99 -1.20
C ALA A 288 -6.05 -22.63 -1.35
N ARG A 289 -6.81 -21.54 -1.33
CA ARG A 289 -6.26 -20.19 -1.54
C ARG A 289 -6.97 -19.13 -0.75
N PHE A 290 -6.23 -18.10 -0.37
CA PHE A 290 -6.74 -16.97 0.38
C PHE A 290 -5.94 -15.71 0.05
N LEU A 291 -6.55 -14.55 0.27
CA LEU A 291 -5.86 -13.27 0.22
C LEU A 291 -5.26 -12.95 1.57
N MET A 292 -4.03 -12.46 1.55
CA MET A 292 -3.30 -12.01 2.72
C MET A 292 -3.11 -10.50 2.61
N PHE A 293 -3.71 -9.74 3.51
CA PHE A 293 -3.56 -8.29 3.57
C PHE A 293 -2.33 -7.91 4.38
N ILE A 294 -1.49 -7.02 3.85
CA ILE A 294 -0.19 -6.66 4.41
C ILE A 294 -0.10 -5.14 4.51
N ALA A 295 0.21 -4.64 5.70
CA ALA A 295 0.61 -3.26 5.93
C ALA A 295 2.14 -3.17 6.07
N GLY A 296 2.71 -2.01 5.76
CA GLY A 296 4.15 -1.77 5.90
C GLY A 296 5.04 -2.55 4.91
N ALA A 297 4.46 -3.19 3.92
CA ALA A 297 5.20 -3.80 2.82
C ALA A 297 5.55 -2.76 1.73
N PRO A 298 6.63 -2.99 0.97
CA PRO A 298 6.90 -2.21 -0.24
C PRO A 298 5.69 -2.23 -1.18
N PHE A 299 5.51 -1.17 -1.98
CA PHE A 299 4.49 -1.16 -3.04
C PHE A 299 4.70 -2.28 -4.06
N ASP A 300 5.94 -2.74 -4.22
CA ASP A 300 6.25 -3.95 -4.98
C ASP A 300 6.20 -5.18 -4.07
N LEU A 301 5.03 -5.83 -4.07
CA LEU A 301 4.80 -7.07 -3.32
C LEU A 301 5.45 -8.31 -3.96
N SER A 302 6.16 -8.19 -5.09
CA SER A 302 6.94 -9.30 -5.65
C SER A 302 8.11 -9.74 -4.74
N THR A 303 8.46 -8.89 -3.78
CA THR A 303 9.46 -9.16 -2.73
C THR A 303 8.96 -10.11 -1.64
N ILE A 304 7.65 -10.41 -1.60
CA ILE A 304 7.07 -11.36 -0.65
C ILE A 304 7.37 -12.78 -1.10
N THR A 305 7.96 -13.57 -0.22
CA THR A 305 8.37 -14.96 -0.51
C THR A 305 7.78 -15.92 0.51
N SER A 306 7.80 -17.21 0.19
CA SER A 306 7.34 -18.29 1.07
C SER A 306 8.45 -19.29 1.34
N SER A 307 8.36 -19.95 2.48
CA SER A 307 9.12 -21.17 2.78
C SER A 307 8.23 -22.16 3.51
N ASN A 308 8.51 -23.45 3.38
CA ASN A 308 7.70 -24.50 4.00
C ASN A 308 8.57 -25.64 4.51
N SER A 309 8.04 -26.38 5.49
CA SER A 309 8.64 -27.61 6.01
C SER A 309 8.04 -28.88 5.41
N SER A 310 7.15 -28.75 4.41
CA SER A 310 6.37 -29.87 3.89
C SER A 310 7.12 -30.63 2.80
N LYS A 311 6.92 -31.95 2.72
CA LYS A 311 7.47 -32.78 1.64
C LYS A 311 6.52 -33.00 0.46
N GLY A 312 5.26 -32.56 0.57
CA GLY A 312 4.24 -32.79 -0.46
C GLY A 312 3.35 -31.59 -0.76
N VAL A 313 3.44 -30.52 0.03
CA VAL A 313 2.67 -29.29 -0.15
C VAL A 313 3.60 -28.12 -0.42
N ASN A 314 3.39 -27.43 -1.54
CA ASN A 314 4.06 -26.19 -1.86
C ASN A 314 3.13 -24.98 -1.58
N VAL A 315 3.74 -23.83 -1.27
CA VAL A 315 3.03 -22.55 -1.12
C VAL A 315 3.46 -21.63 -2.24
N GLN A 316 2.51 -21.28 -3.09
CA GLN A 316 2.69 -20.27 -4.11
C GLN A 316 2.17 -18.92 -3.61
N VAL A 317 2.99 -17.88 -3.77
CA VAL A 317 2.61 -16.48 -3.54
C VAL A 317 2.38 -15.83 -4.90
N ASN A 318 1.19 -15.30 -5.13
CA ASN A 318 0.83 -14.62 -6.36
C ASN A 318 0.49 -13.15 -6.06
N THR A 319 0.98 -12.24 -6.89
CA THR A 319 0.54 -10.85 -6.87
C THR A 319 -0.84 -10.73 -7.51
N ILE A 320 -1.63 -9.77 -7.04
CA ILE A 320 -2.93 -9.47 -7.63
C ILE A 320 -2.72 -8.58 -8.86
N SER A 321 -3.40 -8.90 -9.96
CA SER A 321 -3.28 -8.14 -11.21
C SER A 321 -4.36 -7.05 -11.31
N ASP A 322 -4.10 -6.02 -12.12
CA ASP A 322 -5.06 -4.93 -12.38
C ASP A 322 -6.38 -5.41 -13.04
N ASN A 323 -6.40 -6.61 -13.63
CA ASN A 323 -7.60 -7.22 -14.24
C ASN A 323 -8.36 -8.16 -13.28
N ASP A 324 -7.89 -8.31 -12.05
CA ASP A 324 -8.58 -9.10 -11.03
C ASP A 324 -9.75 -8.28 -10.43
N VAL A 325 -10.79 -8.97 -9.95
CA VAL A 325 -11.87 -8.33 -9.18
C VAL A 325 -11.33 -7.70 -7.91
N ASP A 326 -10.24 -8.26 -7.38
CA ASP A 326 -9.51 -7.72 -6.24
C ASP A 326 -8.39 -6.74 -6.63
N SER A 327 -8.37 -6.21 -7.86
CA SER A 327 -7.36 -5.26 -8.35
C SER A 327 -7.15 -4.03 -7.44
N HIS A 328 -8.20 -3.59 -6.74
CA HIS A 328 -8.11 -2.51 -5.75
C HIS A 328 -7.17 -2.84 -4.56
N LEU A 329 -6.84 -4.12 -4.34
CA LEU A 329 -5.95 -4.63 -3.31
C LEU A 329 -4.50 -4.86 -3.79
N ALA A 330 -4.17 -4.58 -5.06
CA ALA A 330 -2.88 -4.95 -5.66
C ALA A 330 -1.63 -4.40 -4.94
N ASN A 331 -1.78 -3.33 -4.15
CA ASN A 331 -0.68 -2.73 -3.38
C ASN A 331 -0.67 -3.12 -1.89
N THR A 332 -1.64 -3.90 -1.42
CA THR A 332 -1.80 -4.27 -0.01
C THR A 332 -2.12 -5.73 0.21
N ALA A 333 -2.27 -6.55 -0.83
CA ALA A 333 -2.55 -7.96 -0.67
C ALA A 333 -1.83 -8.84 -1.70
N VAL A 334 -1.55 -10.07 -1.26
CA VAL A 334 -1.08 -11.16 -2.10
C VAL A 334 -2.04 -12.34 -1.97
N GLN A 335 -2.14 -13.15 -3.02
CA GLN A 335 -2.85 -14.43 -2.95
C GLN A 335 -1.86 -15.53 -2.54
N ILE A 336 -2.22 -16.26 -1.49
CA ILE A 336 -1.52 -17.46 -1.06
C ILE A 336 -2.29 -18.67 -1.57
N LYS A 337 -1.59 -19.62 -2.19
CA LYS A 337 -2.16 -20.86 -2.71
C LYS A 337 -1.36 -22.08 -2.24
N LEU A 338 -2.06 -23.09 -1.73
CA LEU A 338 -1.51 -24.38 -1.35
C LEU A 338 -1.62 -25.36 -2.54
N LEU A 339 -0.55 -26.10 -2.83
CA LEU A 339 -0.46 -27.00 -3.97
C LEU A 339 0.12 -28.36 -3.56
N GLY A 340 -0.50 -29.45 -3.98
CA GLY A 340 -0.06 -30.82 -3.74
C GLY A 340 -0.84 -31.52 -2.63
N GLU A 341 -0.25 -32.56 -2.04
CA GLU A 341 -0.90 -33.37 -1.00
C GLU A 341 0.00 -33.50 0.22
N ALA A 342 -0.56 -33.32 1.42
CA ALA A 342 0.20 -33.57 2.63
C ALA A 342 0.35 -35.08 2.86
N THR A 343 1.59 -35.49 3.13
CA THR A 343 1.93 -36.87 3.53
C THR A 343 2.35 -36.97 4.99
N GLU A 344 2.48 -35.82 5.66
CA GLU A 344 2.95 -35.67 7.03
C GLU A 344 1.98 -34.76 7.80
N ALA A 345 1.79 -35.04 9.08
CA ALA A 345 0.96 -34.20 9.95
C ALA A 345 1.66 -32.89 10.30
N ASN A 346 0.89 -31.81 10.44
CA ASN A 346 1.35 -30.50 10.93
C ASN A 346 2.46 -29.81 10.09
N PRO A 347 2.40 -29.74 8.75
CA PRO A 347 3.33 -28.92 8.00
C PRO A 347 3.18 -27.44 8.38
N THR A 348 4.32 -26.75 8.52
CA THR A 348 4.40 -25.34 8.86
C THR A 348 4.93 -24.54 7.67
N PHE A 349 4.36 -23.36 7.51
CA PHE A 349 4.62 -22.45 6.41
C PHE A 349 4.95 -21.07 6.97
N SER A 350 5.92 -20.39 6.34
CA SER A 350 6.28 -19.02 6.67
C SER A 350 6.21 -18.14 5.43
N ILE A 351 5.63 -16.95 5.59
CA ILE A 351 5.62 -15.88 4.59
C ILE A 351 6.60 -14.81 5.06
N LYS A 352 7.42 -14.33 4.13
CA LYS A 352 8.54 -13.44 4.39
C LYS A 352 8.45 -12.15 3.62
N SER A 353 8.86 -11.05 4.26
CA SER A 353 9.12 -9.77 3.62
C SER A 353 10.58 -9.39 3.87
N ASN A 354 11.33 -9.09 2.81
CA ASN A 354 12.77 -8.79 2.91
C ASN A 354 13.60 -9.85 3.67
N GLY A 355 13.16 -11.11 3.62
CA GLY A 355 13.82 -12.24 4.29
C GLY A 355 13.39 -12.48 5.74
N GLU A 356 12.60 -11.60 6.34
CA GLU A 356 12.07 -11.77 7.70
C GLU A 356 10.67 -12.37 7.68
N ASP A 357 10.38 -13.29 8.61
CA ASP A 357 9.06 -13.90 8.76
C ASP A 357 8.04 -12.85 9.23
N ILE A 358 7.03 -12.58 8.41
CA ILE A 358 5.91 -11.69 8.73
C ILE A 358 4.64 -12.46 9.09
N TYR A 359 4.60 -13.75 8.75
CA TYR A 359 3.50 -14.65 9.05
C TYR A 359 3.95 -16.10 9.06
N SER A 360 3.35 -16.89 9.94
CA SER A 360 3.47 -18.34 9.90
C SER A 360 2.16 -19.00 10.28
N PHE A 361 1.92 -20.18 9.71
CA PHE A 361 0.76 -21.00 10.00
C PHE A 361 1.12 -22.49 9.91
N THR A 362 0.35 -23.32 10.61
CA THR A 362 0.55 -24.77 10.66
C THR A 362 -0.76 -25.47 10.32
N ILE A 363 -0.72 -26.35 9.31
CA ILE A 363 -1.89 -27.13 8.90
C ILE A 363 -2.01 -28.37 9.77
N LYS A 364 -2.96 -28.38 10.69
CA LYS A 364 -3.23 -29.50 11.59
C LYS A 364 -4.03 -30.61 10.94
N LYS A 365 -4.89 -30.28 9.98
CA LYS A 365 -5.69 -31.26 9.22
C LYS A 365 -5.59 -30.99 7.73
N TRP A 366 -5.22 -32.01 6.97
CA TRP A 366 -5.19 -31.95 5.51
C TRP A 366 -6.34 -32.77 4.93
N PHE A 367 -7.17 -32.14 4.10
CA PHE A 367 -8.30 -32.76 3.45
C PHE A 367 -7.97 -33.07 1.98
N SER A 368 -8.47 -34.22 1.52
CA SER A 368 -8.40 -34.62 0.12
C SER A 368 -9.76 -35.15 -0.34
N ALA A 369 -10.09 -34.90 -1.61
CA ALA A 369 -11.24 -35.45 -2.29
C ALA A 369 -10.71 -36.31 -3.46
N PRO A 370 -10.43 -37.60 -3.23
CA PRO A 370 -9.71 -38.43 -4.19
C PRO A 370 -10.55 -38.80 -5.42
N SER A 371 -11.86 -38.64 -5.36
CA SER A 371 -12.77 -38.82 -6.49
C SER A 371 -13.96 -37.86 -6.40
N GLN A 372 -14.57 -37.58 -7.56
CA GLN A 372 -15.87 -36.92 -7.69
C GLN A 372 -17.04 -37.92 -7.75
N ASP A 373 -16.79 -39.20 -7.52
CA ASP A 373 -17.84 -40.21 -7.47
C ASP A 373 -18.57 -40.21 -6.13
N PHE A 374 -19.77 -40.79 -6.13
CA PHE A 374 -20.57 -41.06 -4.95
C PHE A 374 -20.52 -42.55 -4.58
N TYR A 375 -20.47 -42.84 -3.29
CA TYR A 375 -20.38 -44.21 -2.79
C TYR A 375 -21.21 -44.40 -1.52
N PRO A 376 -21.68 -45.64 -1.25
CA PRO A 376 -22.13 -46.03 0.07
C PRO A 376 -21.06 -45.79 1.13
N TYR A 377 -21.46 -45.60 2.39
CA TYR A 377 -20.53 -45.26 3.47
C TYR A 377 -19.37 -46.26 3.60
N ASN A 378 -19.68 -47.57 3.54
CA ASN A 378 -18.67 -48.62 3.67
C ASN A 378 -17.63 -48.60 2.55
N GLN A 379 -18.02 -48.18 1.35
CA GLN A 379 -17.11 -48.02 0.22
C GLN A 379 -16.34 -46.71 0.30
N SER A 380 -16.96 -45.60 0.72
CA SER A 380 -16.26 -44.33 0.98
C SER A 380 -15.13 -44.53 2.00
N ARG A 381 -15.38 -45.30 3.06
CA ARG A 381 -14.38 -45.69 4.06
C ARG A 381 -13.23 -46.51 3.45
N SER A 382 -13.51 -47.33 2.45
CA SER A 382 -12.47 -48.09 1.75
C SER A 382 -11.72 -47.26 0.72
N VAL A 383 -12.21 -46.09 0.30
CA VAL A 383 -11.45 -45.17 -0.57
C VAL A 383 -10.49 -44.30 0.24
N CYS A 384 -10.88 -43.88 1.46
CA CYS A 384 -9.95 -43.25 2.41
C CYS A 384 -8.97 -44.31 2.98
N GLN A 385 -7.91 -44.63 2.23
CA GLN A 385 -6.88 -45.62 2.60
C GLN A 385 -5.57 -44.98 3.07
N GLY A 386 -4.73 -45.79 3.72
CA GLY A 386 -3.41 -45.38 4.20
C GLY A 386 -3.51 -44.52 5.45
N ASN A 387 -2.99 -43.29 5.38
CA ASN A 387 -3.03 -42.33 6.48
C ASN A 387 -4.30 -41.46 6.47
N TYR A 388 -5.16 -41.62 5.47
CA TYR A 388 -6.39 -40.86 5.35
C TYR A 388 -7.58 -41.65 5.90
N ILE A 389 -8.50 -40.96 6.57
CA ILE A 389 -9.73 -41.51 7.12
C ILE A 389 -10.94 -40.67 6.71
N VAL A 390 -12.14 -41.23 6.84
CA VAL A 390 -13.38 -40.46 6.71
C VAL A 390 -13.44 -39.46 7.87
N PRO A 391 -13.65 -38.15 7.61
CA PRO A 391 -13.68 -37.11 8.64
C PRO A 391 -14.83 -37.32 9.62
N SER A 392 -14.70 -36.80 10.83
CA SER A 392 -15.83 -36.57 11.74
C SER A 392 -16.61 -35.31 11.36
N ILE A 393 -17.78 -35.12 11.96
CA ILE A 393 -18.55 -33.87 11.89
C ILE A 393 -17.67 -32.70 12.31
N GLU A 394 -16.91 -32.84 13.40
CA GLU A 394 -16.01 -31.81 13.92
C GLU A 394 -14.83 -31.50 13.00
N ASP A 395 -14.43 -32.42 12.13
CA ASP A 395 -13.41 -32.11 11.11
C ASP A 395 -13.97 -31.17 10.03
N LEU A 396 -15.26 -31.29 9.70
CA LEU A 396 -15.88 -30.56 8.60
C LEU A 396 -16.51 -29.24 9.04
N THR A 397 -17.23 -29.20 10.16
CA THR A 397 -18.07 -28.05 10.55
C THR A 397 -18.06 -27.80 12.05
N ASN A 398 -18.35 -26.56 12.45
CA ASN A 398 -18.63 -26.16 13.84
C ASN A 398 -20.13 -25.84 14.06
N SER A 399 -20.99 -26.30 13.14
CA SER A 399 -22.44 -26.25 13.29
C SER A 399 -22.93 -26.90 14.58
N ASP A 400 -24.09 -26.44 15.07
CA ASP A 400 -24.66 -26.88 16.35
C ASP A 400 -25.12 -28.33 16.27
N GLN A 401 -24.37 -29.23 16.92
CA GLN A 401 -24.69 -30.65 17.04
C GLN A 401 -25.83 -30.93 18.04
N GLY A 402 -26.13 -29.99 18.94
CA GLY A 402 -27.20 -30.10 19.93
C GLY A 402 -28.60 -30.06 19.31
N LEU A 403 -28.75 -29.35 18.19
CA LEU A 403 -29.98 -29.31 17.38
C LEU A 403 -30.33 -30.67 16.76
N ILE A 404 -29.36 -31.59 16.70
CA ILE A 404 -29.46 -32.87 16.00
C ILE A 404 -29.74 -34.00 16.98
N THR A 405 -28.97 -34.03 18.07
CA THR A 405 -29.05 -35.05 19.12
C THR A 405 -30.34 -34.97 19.95
N SER A 406 -31.02 -33.82 19.95
CA SER A 406 -32.34 -33.62 20.56
C SER A 406 -33.53 -34.08 19.69
N GLY A 407 -33.25 -34.77 18.56
CA GLY A 407 -34.27 -35.30 17.63
C GLY A 407 -34.52 -34.45 16.38
N GLY A 408 -33.71 -33.41 16.14
CA GLY A 408 -33.92 -32.42 15.08
C GLY A 408 -33.09 -32.58 13.80
N ALA A 409 -32.22 -33.59 13.67
CA ALA A 409 -31.64 -33.88 12.35
C ALA A 409 -32.66 -34.62 11.48
N CYS A 410 -32.98 -34.03 10.34
CA CYS A 410 -33.91 -34.63 9.38
C CYS A 410 -33.17 -35.62 8.47
N GLN A 411 -33.93 -36.61 7.99
CA GLN A 411 -33.55 -37.35 6.79
C GLN A 411 -33.59 -36.38 5.62
N SER A 412 -32.65 -36.41 4.67
CA SER A 412 -32.93 -35.73 3.40
C SER A 412 -34.04 -36.52 2.69
N ASP A 413 -35.28 -36.05 2.76
CA ASP A 413 -36.14 -36.21 1.61
C ASP A 413 -35.65 -35.22 0.54
N ASN A 414 -35.65 -35.63 -0.72
CA ASN A 414 -35.13 -34.84 -1.85
C ASN A 414 -35.92 -33.52 -2.11
N ASN A 415 -36.74 -33.07 -1.15
CA ASN A 415 -37.47 -31.81 -1.08
C ASN A 415 -37.05 -31.05 0.20
N SER A 416 -35.84 -30.49 0.17
CA SER A 416 -35.04 -29.94 1.27
C SER A 416 -35.56 -28.69 2.01
N ASP A 417 -36.84 -28.34 1.91
CA ASP A 417 -37.36 -27.06 2.45
C ASP A 417 -38.01 -27.17 3.85
N ASN A 418 -38.25 -28.39 4.36
CA ASN A 418 -38.97 -28.59 5.64
C ASN A 418 -38.06 -28.92 6.84
N CYS A 419 -36.74 -28.95 6.67
CA CYS A 419 -35.84 -29.24 7.78
C CYS A 419 -35.28 -27.96 8.42
N LEU A 420 -35.64 -27.72 9.69
CA LEU A 420 -35.06 -26.66 10.53
C LEU A 420 -33.53 -26.71 10.58
N ALA A 421 -32.91 -27.90 10.53
CA ALA A 421 -31.45 -28.01 10.53
C ALA A 421 -30.82 -27.48 9.21
N ILE A 422 -31.45 -27.69 8.06
CA ILE A 422 -30.91 -27.23 6.76
C ILE A 422 -31.04 -25.70 6.62
N THR A 423 -32.14 -25.14 7.16
CA THR A 423 -32.38 -23.69 7.11
C THR A 423 -31.63 -22.93 8.20
N THR A 424 -31.34 -23.54 9.36
CA THR A 424 -30.82 -22.81 10.52
C THR A 424 -29.49 -23.29 11.11
N ASN A 425 -29.00 -24.48 10.74
CA ASN A 425 -27.76 -25.05 11.27
C ASN A 425 -26.61 -24.85 10.28
N HIS A 426 -25.97 -23.67 10.31
CA HIS A 426 -24.82 -23.37 9.44
C HIS A 426 -23.52 -23.29 10.25
N TYR A 427 -22.38 -23.39 9.58
CA TYR A 427 -21.10 -23.12 10.24
C TYR A 427 -21.01 -21.63 10.61
N TYR A 428 -20.22 -21.32 11.63
CA TYR A 428 -19.79 -19.96 11.93
C TYR A 428 -18.33 -19.83 11.51
N ARG A 429 -17.94 -18.71 10.89
CA ARG A 429 -16.55 -18.52 10.45
C ARG A 429 -15.62 -18.52 11.66
N GLN A 430 -14.72 -19.49 11.73
CA GLN A 430 -13.81 -19.65 12.86
C GLN A 430 -12.54 -20.36 12.42
N VAL A 431 -11.40 -19.94 12.97
CA VAL A 431 -10.13 -20.66 12.84
C VAL A 431 -10.05 -21.71 13.94
N GLY A 432 -9.94 -23.00 13.60
CA GLY A 432 -10.15 -24.03 14.62
C GLY A 432 -10.17 -25.50 14.20
N ASN A 433 -9.49 -25.89 13.13
CA ASN A 433 -9.45 -27.27 12.62
C ASN A 433 -10.76 -27.79 11.99
N ASN A 434 -11.67 -26.90 11.60
CA ASN A 434 -12.89 -27.26 10.87
C ASN A 434 -12.79 -26.75 9.43
N LEU A 435 -12.92 -27.64 8.43
CA LEU A 435 -12.74 -27.29 7.02
C LEU A 435 -13.66 -26.13 6.56
N LEU A 436 -14.96 -26.26 6.79
CA LEU A 436 -15.96 -25.31 6.28
C LEU A 436 -16.00 -24.01 7.12
N ALA A 437 -15.72 -24.08 8.42
CA ALA A 437 -15.62 -22.88 9.26
C ALA A 437 -14.41 -22.00 8.88
N GLU A 438 -13.33 -22.61 8.39
CA GLU A 438 -12.13 -21.91 7.94
C GLU A 438 -12.21 -21.49 6.47
N TRP A 439 -12.69 -22.34 5.57
CA TRP A 439 -12.59 -22.10 4.12
C TRP A 439 -13.92 -21.77 3.45
N GLY A 440 -15.04 -22.02 4.13
CA GLY A 440 -16.37 -21.74 3.62
C GLY A 440 -16.81 -22.85 2.68
N ASP A 441 -17.61 -22.51 1.69
CA ASP A 441 -17.92 -23.46 0.61
C ASP A 441 -16.64 -23.80 -0.17
N VAL A 442 -16.17 -25.04 0.00
CA VAL A 442 -14.98 -25.57 -0.66
C VAL A 442 -15.24 -26.13 -2.05
N THR A 443 -16.47 -26.07 -2.56
CA THR A 443 -16.81 -26.68 -3.86
C THR A 443 -16.28 -25.87 -5.05
N ASN A 444 -15.98 -26.57 -6.14
CA ASN A 444 -15.54 -25.95 -7.40
C ASN A 444 -16.74 -25.30 -8.13
N GLU A 445 -17.17 -24.12 -7.70
CA GLU A 445 -18.12 -23.32 -8.47
C GLU A 445 -17.37 -22.40 -9.44
N GLU A 446 -17.24 -22.82 -10.69
CA GLU A 446 -16.46 -22.08 -11.71
C GLU A 446 -17.11 -20.75 -12.14
N ASN A 447 -18.38 -20.48 -11.78
CA ASN A 447 -19.17 -19.44 -12.46
C ASN A 447 -19.88 -18.40 -11.57
N TYR A 448 -19.84 -18.51 -10.24
CA TYR A 448 -20.66 -17.62 -9.40
C TYR A 448 -19.90 -16.63 -8.52
N TYR A 449 -18.68 -16.92 -8.06
CA TYR A 449 -17.94 -16.01 -7.18
C TYR A 449 -16.42 -16.15 -7.32
N HIS A 450 -15.71 -15.01 -7.33
CA HIS A 450 -14.25 -14.89 -7.53
C HIS A 450 -13.38 -15.48 -6.40
N HIS A 451 -13.99 -16.15 -5.43
CA HIS A 451 -13.31 -16.72 -4.28
C HIS A 451 -13.54 -18.24 -4.12
N THR A 452 -13.90 -18.92 -5.20
CA THR A 452 -13.96 -20.39 -5.22
C THR A 452 -12.55 -20.98 -5.34
N TYR A 453 -12.45 -22.30 -5.29
CA TYR A 453 -11.19 -23.04 -5.30
C TYR A 453 -11.05 -23.85 -6.61
N PRO A 454 -10.88 -23.18 -7.78
CA PRO A 454 -10.83 -23.79 -9.08
C PRO A 454 -9.67 -24.78 -9.16
N GLY A 455 -9.95 -25.91 -9.80
CA GLY A 455 -9.01 -27.01 -9.92
C GLY A 455 -8.93 -27.90 -8.67
N ASN A 456 -9.66 -27.57 -7.59
CA ASN A 456 -9.80 -28.54 -6.51
C ASN A 456 -10.74 -29.68 -6.93
N HIS A 457 -10.64 -30.81 -6.24
CA HIS A 457 -11.45 -31.99 -6.52
C HIS A 457 -12.66 -32.12 -5.59
N PHE A 458 -13.02 -31.06 -4.84
CA PHE A 458 -14.15 -31.12 -3.92
C PHE A 458 -15.46 -31.19 -4.71
N PRO A 459 -16.26 -32.25 -4.52
CA PRO A 459 -17.47 -32.44 -5.30
C PRO A 459 -18.54 -31.38 -4.99
N ARG A 460 -19.31 -30.97 -5.99
CA ARG A 460 -20.29 -29.88 -5.85
C ARG A 460 -21.59 -30.34 -5.18
N GLY A 461 -22.18 -29.46 -4.36
CA GLY A 461 -23.64 -29.35 -4.19
C GLY A 461 -24.33 -30.41 -3.32
N HIS A 462 -23.60 -31.13 -2.48
CA HIS A 462 -24.16 -32.28 -1.77
C HIS A 462 -23.53 -32.51 -0.37
N LEU A 463 -23.98 -33.57 0.29
CA LEU A 463 -23.52 -34.02 1.60
C LEU A 463 -22.21 -34.80 1.48
N TYR A 464 -21.31 -34.60 2.44
CA TYR A 464 -20.12 -35.43 2.65
C TYR A 464 -20.35 -36.40 3.80
N TRP A 465 -20.01 -37.67 3.59
CA TRP A 465 -19.99 -38.64 4.66
C TRP A 465 -19.10 -38.22 5.84
N THR A 466 -19.59 -38.47 7.05
CA THR A 466 -18.76 -38.42 8.27
C THR A 466 -18.61 -39.79 8.89
N SER A 467 -17.62 -39.95 9.76
CA SER A 467 -17.38 -41.18 10.54
C SER A 467 -18.32 -41.33 11.75
N ASP A 468 -19.08 -40.29 12.09
CA ASP A 468 -20.05 -40.28 13.19
C ASP A 468 -21.33 -41.06 12.86
N GLU A 469 -21.57 -42.12 13.62
CA GLU A 469 -22.73 -42.99 13.46
C GLU A 469 -23.95 -42.42 14.19
N ARG A 470 -25.11 -42.42 13.54
CA ARG A 470 -26.39 -42.09 14.19
C ARG A 470 -27.00 -43.33 14.84
N ASP A 471 -27.07 -44.41 14.06
CA ASP A 471 -27.55 -45.73 14.48
C ASP A 471 -27.00 -46.81 13.52
N SER A 472 -27.41 -48.07 13.73
CA SER A 472 -26.88 -49.21 12.98
C SER A 472 -27.01 -49.08 11.46
N ASN A 473 -28.04 -48.38 10.96
CA ASN A 473 -28.33 -48.25 9.53
C ASN A 473 -28.03 -46.86 8.98
N ASN A 474 -27.83 -45.86 9.85
CA ASN A 474 -27.70 -44.47 9.46
C ASN A 474 -26.37 -43.85 9.88
N GLN A 475 -25.83 -43.00 9.01
CA GLN A 475 -24.59 -42.28 9.22
C GLN A 475 -24.84 -40.78 9.09
N TYR A 476 -24.13 -39.96 9.88
CA TYR A 476 -24.20 -38.52 9.70
C TYR A 476 -23.44 -38.07 8.44
N ALA A 477 -23.85 -36.93 7.91
CA ALA A 477 -23.25 -36.29 6.76
C ALA A 477 -23.31 -34.76 6.92
N VAL A 478 -22.42 -34.03 6.23
CA VAL A 478 -22.32 -32.57 6.31
C VAL A 478 -22.45 -31.96 4.93
N GLY A 479 -23.36 -31.00 4.76
CA GLY A 479 -23.55 -30.26 3.52
C GLY A 479 -22.36 -29.35 3.23
N SER A 480 -21.77 -29.50 2.04
CA SER A 480 -20.56 -28.78 1.62
C SER A 480 -20.69 -27.26 1.60
N THR A 481 -21.91 -26.76 1.39
CA THR A 481 -22.18 -25.33 1.16
C THR A 481 -22.37 -24.52 2.44
N LYS A 482 -23.09 -25.09 3.42
CA LYS A 482 -23.46 -24.37 4.66
C LYS A 482 -22.92 -25.04 5.92
N GLY A 483 -22.32 -26.21 5.81
CA GLY A 483 -21.90 -27.02 6.97
C GLY A 483 -23.07 -27.63 7.74
N ALA A 484 -24.28 -27.63 7.19
CA ALA A 484 -25.44 -28.24 7.82
C ALA A 484 -25.23 -29.74 7.99
N ILE A 485 -25.59 -30.26 9.15
CA ILE A 485 -25.40 -31.67 9.48
C ILE A 485 -26.74 -32.39 9.33
N GLU A 486 -26.71 -33.52 8.63
CA GLU A 486 -27.84 -34.38 8.30
C GLU A 486 -27.50 -35.85 8.57
N TRP A 487 -28.44 -36.77 8.38
CA TRP A 487 -28.16 -38.21 8.39
C TRP A 487 -28.76 -38.90 7.16
N GLN A 488 -28.12 -39.99 6.76
CA GLN A 488 -28.48 -40.77 5.58
C GLN A 488 -28.36 -42.27 5.88
N LEU A 489 -29.11 -43.09 5.14
CA LEU A 489 -28.92 -44.54 5.15
C LEU A 489 -27.52 -44.87 4.63
N LYS A 490 -26.81 -45.79 5.30
CA LYS A 490 -25.43 -46.18 4.92
C LYS A 490 -25.30 -46.73 3.49
N ASP A 491 -26.40 -47.22 2.93
CA ASP A 491 -26.50 -47.75 1.57
C ASP A 491 -26.79 -46.66 0.52
N ASN A 492 -27.17 -45.44 0.94
CA ASN A 492 -27.29 -44.31 0.02
C ASN A 492 -25.91 -43.95 -0.53
N GLU A 493 -25.86 -43.39 -1.73
CA GLU A 493 -24.62 -42.92 -2.31
C GLU A 493 -24.48 -41.42 -2.09
N LEU A 494 -23.41 -41.02 -1.40
CA LEU A 494 -23.05 -39.63 -1.20
C LEU A 494 -21.59 -39.40 -1.60
N TYR A 495 -21.22 -38.14 -1.71
CA TYR A 495 -19.84 -37.75 -1.83
C TYR A 495 -19.10 -37.97 -0.52
N PHE A 496 -17.78 -38.03 -0.63
CA PHE A 496 -16.91 -38.24 0.49
C PHE A 496 -15.66 -37.38 0.33
N VAL A 497 -15.10 -37.03 1.47
CA VAL A 497 -13.79 -36.42 1.57
C VAL A 497 -13.02 -37.24 2.59
N CYS A 498 -11.70 -37.17 2.53
CA CYS A 498 -10.83 -37.83 3.49
C CYS A 498 -9.99 -36.78 4.23
N VAL A 499 -9.63 -37.07 5.47
CA VAL A 499 -8.73 -36.24 6.28
C VAL A 499 -7.51 -37.06 6.69
N LEU A 500 -6.33 -36.44 6.61
CA LEU A 500 -5.08 -37.04 7.09
C LEU A 500 -5.14 -37.19 8.61
N LYS A 501 -4.84 -38.40 9.09
CA LYS A 501 -4.90 -38.80 10.50
C LYS A 501 -3.85 -38.13 11.39
#